data_AF-F2K9L5-F1
#
_entry.id   AF-F2K9L5-F1
#
_cell.length_a   1.000
_cell.length_b   1.000
_cell.length_c   1.000
_cell.angle_alpha   90.00
_cell.angle_beta   90.00
_cell.angle_gamma   90.00
#
_symmetry.space_group_name_H-M   'P 1'
#
loop_
_entity.id
_entity.type
_entity.pdbx_description
1 polymer ?
#
loop_
_entity_poly.entity_id
_entity_poly.type
_entity_poly.pdbx_seq_one_letter_code
_entity_poly.pdbx_strand_id
1 'polypeptide(L)'
;MVRKLGIVGGLGSLAGGDLFYKLVKSRAVLEDQGRYHFLFEQHPFKDVLLPLDQGASMTSRKFYVFQVCKSFEDSGFDAVMLPCFASHTFRAEIEEELGIPVLDMMAALTRHVSHTVPPKTTLGVIASDFVRHCGLFERHFGKDFQIVYPDADAQAGLMEAMYGLNGIKDGHLEGVPLEAVYQACLSLQAQGATVILPGMTELSLVCADLQRRGITVLDVNEIYADFATLDQQPRRPPFKLGIVGGVGPAATVDFMAKVVANTPAGKDQDHIKMVVEQNPQIPDRTANLLRDETDPTMAMYAACKRLESAGANAIAIPCNTAHAFVERIQAHLRVPIVNMLSETVEWIARTYGSGKAIGLLATSGTVQSQVYHQAARQAGLQVLTPGVDYQAMVMDAIYGPRGIKAGFTQGLCKEQLLLAAEHLCELGAGVLILGCTELPLVLAHCEAFEINGHRVALVDPTMILAQRCVALAQKAPLSGSKLCSH
;
A
#
# COMPACT_ATOMS: atom_id res chain seq x y z
N MET A 1 17.91 14.46 9.41
CA MET A 1 16.55 14.04 9.78
C MET A 1 16.71 12.87 10.73
N VAL A 2 16.03 12.88 11.88
CA VAL A 2 16.13 11.79 12.86
C VAL A 2 15.46 10.55 12.28
N ARG A 3 16.14 9.41 12.29
CA ARG A 3 15.64 8.10 11.88
C ARG A 3 15.08 7.36 13.10
N LYS A 4 13.80 7.02 13.03
CA LYS A 4 13.05 6.31 14.07
C LYS A 4 12.93 4.83 13.74
N LEU A 5 13.53 3.95 14.55
CA LEU A 5 13.41 2.50 14.40
C LEU A 5 12.68 1.89 15.59
N GLY A 6 11.62 1.13 15.30
CA GLY A 6 10.85 0.38 16.30
C GLY A 6 11.38 -1.04 16.41
N ILE A 7 11.44 -1.61 17.61
CA ILE A 7 11.79 -3.02 17.83
C ILE A 7 10.58 -3.72 18.42
N VAL A 8 10.08 -4.73 17.71
CA VAL A 8 8.96 -5.55 18.18
C VAL A 8 9.44 -6.47 19.31
N GLY A 9 8.98 -6.20 20.53
CA GLY A 9 9.19 -7.04 21.70
C GLY A 9 8.21 -8.21 21.79
N GLY A 10 8.24 -8.93 22.93
CA GLY A 10 7.25 -9.94 23.33
C GLY A 10 7.24 -11.29 22.58
N LEU A 11 7.93 -11.42 21.45
CA LEU A 11 8.17 -12.72 20.81
C LEU A 11 9.35 -13.51 21.41
N GLY A 12 10.24 -12.76 22.07
CA GLY A 12 11.47 -13.19 22.72
C GLY A 12 12.06 -12.00 23.48
N SER A 13 11.67 -11.81 24.74
CA SER A 13 11.94 -10.58 25.51
C SER A 13 13.43 -10.30 25.65
N LEU A 14 14.23 -11.34 25.94
CA LEU A 14 15.67 -11.23 26.11
C LEU A 14 16.39 -10.96 24.77
N ALA A 15 15.97 -11.62 23.69
CA ALA A 15 16.50 -11.36 22.35
C ALA A 15 16.25 -9.92 21.89
N GLY A 16 15.05 -9.39 22.15
CA GLY A 16 14.73 -8.00 21.83
C GLY A 16 15.56 -7.00 22.65
N GLY A 17 15.77 -7.28 23.94
CA GLY A 17 16.64 -6.48 24.81
C GLY A 17 18.11 -6.50 24.36
N ASP A 18 18.64 -7.67 24.00
CA ASP A 18 19.99 -7.84 23.46
C ASP A 18 20.17 -7.09 22.13
N LEU A 19 19.20 -7.19 21.22
CA LEU A 19 19.21 -6.45 19.97
C LEU A 19 19.23 -4.94 20.23
N PHE A 20 18.40 -4.44 21.16
CA PHE A 20 18.41 -3.01 21.54
C PHE A 20 19.78 -2.60 22.08
N TYR A 21 20.37 -3.40 22.98
CA TYR A 21 21.71 -3.16 23.52
C TYR A 21 22.78 -3.08 22.41
N LYS A 22 22.74 -4.01 21.44
CA LYS A 22 23.67 -4.01 20.31
C LYS A 22 23.44 -2.84 19.36
N LEU A 23 22.19 -2.45 19.14
CA LEU A 23 21.84 -1.29 18.31
C LEU A 23 22.41 0.01 18.89
N VAL A 24 22.25 0.26 20.20
CA VAL A 24 22.80 1.47 20.84
C VAL A 24 24.33 1.48 20.90
N LYS A 25 24.98 0.31 20.84
CA LYS A 25 26.44 0.16 20.81
C LYS A 25 27.02 0.13 19.38
N SER A 26 26.17 0.01 18.36
CA SER A 26 26.62 -0.05 16.96
C SER A 26 27.43 1.18 16.59
N ARG A 27 28.45 0.98 15.75
CA ARG A 27 29.39 2.05 15.38
C ARG A 27 28.68 3.26 14.77
N ALA A 28 27.73 3.02 13.87
CA ALA A 28 26.97 4.08 13.21
C ALA A 28 26.17 4.95 14.20
N VAL A 29 25.61 4.35 15.26
CA VAL A 29 24.88 5.08 16.30
C VAL A 29 25.83 5.86 17.20
N LEU A 30 26.98 5.28 17.56
CA LEU A 30 27.99 5.96 18.37
C LEU A 30 28.60 7.17 17.64
N GLU A 31 28.74 7.09 16.32
CA GLU A 31 29.27 8.18 15.48
C GLU A 31 28.28 9.35 15.32
N ASP A 32 26.96 9.11 15.41
CA ASP A 32 25.92 10.14 15.28
C ASP A 32 24.67 9.81 16.11
N GLN A 33 24.76 9.95 17.44
CA GLN A 33 23.65 9.63 18.34
C GLN A 33 22.40 10.48 18.08
N GLY A 34 22.57 11.72 17.60
CA GLY A 34 21.46 12.63 17.30
C GLY A 34 20.64 12.22 16.09
N ARG A 35 21.15 11.32 15.24
CA ARG A 35 20.45 10.81 14.06
C ARG A 35 19.43 9.73 14.39
N TYR A 36 19.45 9.09 15.55
CA TYR A 36 18.64 7.90 15.81
C TYR A 36 17.66 8.08 16.98
N HIS A 37 16.46 7.55 16.80
CA HIS A 37 15.45 7.38 17.84
C HIS A 37 15.01 5.92 17.84
N PHE A 38 15.22 5.22 18.95
CA PHE A 38 14.82 3.81 19.08
C PHE A 38 13.72 3.66 20.10
N LEU A 39 12.76 2.78 19.80
CA LEU A 39 11.72 2.39 20.73
C LEU A 39 11.58 0.87 20.73
N PHE A 40 11.76 0.26 21.89
CA PHE A 40 11.47 -1.15 22.13
C PHE A 40 10.08 -1.25 22.74
N GLU A 41 9.14 -1.88 22.02
CA GLU A 41 7.75 -1.99 22.45
C GLU A 41 7.41 -3.44 22.79
N GLN A 42 7.17 -3.71 24.07
CA GLN A 42 6.87 -5.04 24.58
C GLN A 42 5.41 -5.13 25.03
N HIS A 43 4.61 -5.89 24.27
CA HIS A 43 3.24 -6.24 24.64
C HIS A 43 3.17 -7.70 25.12
N PRO A 44 2.28 -8.03 26.08
CA PRO A 44 2.04 -9.42 26.47
C PRO A 44 1.60 -10.25 25.26
N PHE A 45 2.33 -11.34 24.99
CA PHE A 45 1.98 -12.31 23.97
C PHE A 45 1.60 -13.63 24.66
N LYS A 46 0.32 -14.03 24.55
CA LYS A 46 -0.24 -15.18 25.28
C LYS A 46 0.48 -16.49 24.98
N ASP A 47 1.00 -16.63 23.76
CA ASP A 47 1.62 -17.87 23.27
C ASP A 47 3.17 -17.80 23.30
N VAL A 48 3.75 -16.87 24.07
CA VAL A 48 5.22 -16.67 24.11
C VAL A 48 5.98 -17.89 24.63
N LEU A 49 5.36 -18.62 25.57
CA LEU A 49 5.93 -19.81 26.19
C LEU A 49 5.69 -21.09 25.38
N LEU A 50 4.84 -21.06 24.35
CA LEU A 50 4.64 -22.24 23.51
C LEU A 50 5.90 -22.51 22.67
N PRO A 51 6.43 -23.75 22.69
CA PRO A 51 7.58 -24.09 21.89
C PRO A 51 7.28 -23.97 20.40
N LEU A 52 8.29 -23.55 19.64
CA LEU A 52 8.22 -23.50 18.18
C LEU A 52 8.58 -24.86 17.58
N ASP A 53 7.73 -25.85 17.86
CA ASP A 53 7.78 -27.19 17.28
C ASP A 53 7.31 -27.21 15.81
N GLN A 54 7.38 -28.36 15.16
CA GLN A 54 6.97 -28.51 13.76
C GLN A 54 5.48 -28.17 13.50
N GLY A 55 4.61 -28.35 14.50
CA GLY A 55 3.16 -28.14 14.41
C GLY A 55 2.69 -26.74 14.84
N ALA A 56 3.62 -25.85 15.23
CA ALA A 56 3.29 -24.55 15.79
C ALA A 56 2.47 -23.68 14.81
N SER A 57 1.30 -23.23 15.27
CA SER A 57 0.46 -22.28 14.52
C SER A 57 1.02 -20.86 14.61
N MET A 58 1.21 -20.21 13.46
CA MET A 58 1.71 -18.83 13.41
C MET A 58 0.61 -17.78 13.51
N THR A 59 -0.67 -18.15 13.51
CA THR A 59 -1.78 -17.19 13.39
C THR A 59 -1.78 -16.14 14.51
N SER A 60 -1.72 -16.54 15.79
CA SER A 60 -1.64 -15.60 16.92
C SER A 60 -0.41 -14.70 16.82
N ARG A 61 0.72 -15.28 16.38
CA ARG A 61 2.01 -14.60 16.26
C ARG A 61 1.98 -13.55 15.13
N LYS A 62 1.38 -13.88 13.99
CA LYS A 62 1.16 -12.95 12.86
C LYS A 62 0.35 -11.74 13.31
N PHE A 63 -0.79 -11.96 13.98
CA PHE A 63 -1.64 -10.86 14.45
C PHE A 63 -0.93 -9.99 15.48
N TYR A 64 -0.21 -10.60 16.42
CA TYR A 64 0.60 -9.86 17.39
C TYR A 64 1.63 -8.96 16.69
N VAL A 65 2.45 -9.52 15.80
CA VAL A 65 3.49 -8.76 15.09
C VAL A 65 2.87 -7.64 14.27
N PHE A 66 1.78 -7.94 13.54
CA PHE A 66 1.08 -6.92 12.74
C PHE A 66 0.59 -5.76 13.61
N GLN A 67 -0.02 -6.03 14.77
CA GLN A 67 -0.51 -4.99 15.69
C GLN A 67 0.62 -4.10 16.22
N VAL A 68 1.74 -4.69 16.63
CA VAL A 68 2.89 -3.91 17.12
C VAL A 68 3.55 -3.12 15.99
N CYS A 69 3.72 -3.70 14.81
CA CYS A 69 4.23 -2.97 13.64
C CYS A 69 3.31 -1.80 13.26
N LYS A 70 1.98 -2.00 13.35
CA LYS A 70 0.99 -0.95 13.06
C LYS A 70 1.05 0.20 14.07
N SER A 71 1.27 -0.09 15.35
CA SER A 71 1.52 0.92 16.40
C SER A 71 2.71 1.83 16.04
N PHE A 72 3.82 1.25 15.57
CA PHE A 72 4.99 2.02 15.12
C PHE A 72 4.68 2.89 13.90
N GLU A 73 3.96 2.35 12.91
CA GLU A 73 3.52 3.12 11.73
C GLU A 73 2.67 4.33 12.12
N ASP A 74 1.65 4.11 12.95
CA ASP A 74 0.74 5.16 13.41
C ASP A 74 1.47 6.20 14.29
N SER A 75 2.56 5.79 14.95
CA SER A 75 3.47 6.66 15.72
C SER A 75 4.52 7.38 14.86
N GLY A 76 4.50 7.20 13.54
CA GLY A 76 5.39 7.85 12.58
C GLY A 76 6.85 7.41 12.71
N PHE A 77 7.08 6.11 12.92
CA PHE A 77 8.40 5.49 12.79
C PHE A 77 8.77 5.25 11.33
N ASP A 78 10.06 5.17 11.03
CA ASP A 78 10.55 5.00 9.65
C ASP A 78 10.70 3.53 9.25
N ALA A 79 10.90 2.62 10.21
CA ALA A 79 10.99 1.18 9.98
C ALA A 79 10.81 0.39 11.29
N VAL A 80 10.54 -0.91 11.14
CA VAL A 80 10.40 -1.85 12.28
C VAL A 80 11.40 -3.00 12.17
N MET A 81 11.98 -3.38 13.31
CA MET A 81 12.86 -4.52 13.50
C MET A 81 12.12 -5.66 14.20
N LEU A 82 12.31 -6.87 13.69
CA LEU A 82 11.60 -8.06 14.15
C LEU A 82 12.60 -9.12 14.65
N PRO A 83 12.96 -9.15 15.94
CA PRO A 83 13.97 -10.06 16.49
C PRO A 83 13.49 -11.52 16.63
N CYS A 84 12.99 -12.13 15.55
CA CYS A 84 12.47 -13.50 15.54
C CYS A 84 12.51 -14.14 14.15
N PHE A 85 13.26 -15.24 14.01
CA PHE A 85 13.34 -16.02 12.75
C PHE A 85 12.01 -16.65 12.34
N ALA A 86 11.23 -17.18 13.28
CA ALA A 86 9.92 -17.72 12.96
C ALA A 86 9.01 -16.64 12.33
N SER A 87 9.15 -15.38 12.76
CA SER A 87 8.37 -14.28 12.17
C SER A 87 8.89 -13.85 10.79
N HIS A 88 10.14 -14.17 10.46
CA HIS A 88 10.68 -14.00 9.11
C HIS A 88 10.13 -15.01 8.09
N THR A 89 9.43 -16.06 8.54
CA THR A 89 8.70 -16.95 7.63
C THR A 89 7.46 -16.29 7.01
N PHE A 90 6.93 -15.23 7.62
CA PHE A 90 5.75 -14.48 7.20
C PHE A 90 5.93 -12.95 7.18
N ARG A 91 7.17 -12.45 7.33
CA ARG A 91 7.49 -11.00 7.35
C ARG A 91 6.91 -10.26 6.14
N ALA A 92 7.04 -10.85 4.95
CA ALA A 92 6.57 -10.25 3.71
C ALA A 92 5.05 -10.01 3.73
N GLU A 93 4.27 -10.94 4.29
CA GLU A 93 2.81 -10.80 4.43
C GLU A 93 2.44 -9.59 5.30
N ILE A 94 3.22 -9.31 6.35
CA ILE A 94 3.00 -8.18 7.25
C ILE A 94 3.46 -6.88 6.59
N GLU A 95 4.65 -6.87 5.97
CA GLU A 95 5.18 -5.69 5.29
C GLU A 95 4.28 -5.22 4.12
N GLU A 96 3.61 -6.12 3.41
CA GLU A 96 2.67 -5.79 2.33
C GLU A 96 1.46 -4.95 2.78
N GLU A 97 1.13 -5.00 4.07
CA GLU A 97 -0.01 -4.31 4.68
C GLU A 97 0.40 -3.11 5.54
N LEU A 98 1.68 -2.72 5.51
CA LEU A 98 2.22 -1.55 6.22
C LEU A 98 2.75 -0.49 5.25
N GLY A 99 2.68 0.77 5.64
CA GLY A 99 3.31 1.89 4.95
C GLY A 99 4.79 2.10 5.29
N ILE A 100 5.34 1.30 6.22
CA ILE A 100 6.74 1.36 6.66
C ILE A 100 7.40 -0.02 6.49
N PRO A 101 8.71 -0.08 6.17
CA PRO A 101 9.42 -1.34 5.99
C PRO A 101 9.57 -2.13 7.30
N VAL A 102 9.50 -3.45 7.19
CA VAL A 102 9.87 -4.39 8.25
C VAL A 102 11.23 -4.98 7.87
N LEU A 103 12.28 -4.58 8.58
CA LEU A 103 13.66 -4.90 8.21
C LEU A 103 13.91 -6.41 8.18
N ASP A 104 14.60 -6.87 7.14
CA ASP A 104 14.80 -8.29 6.88
C ASP A 104 16.11 -8.81 7.49
N MET A 105 15.99 -9.58 8.56
CA MET A 105 17.11 -10.23 9.24
C MET A 105 17.79 -11.29 8.38
N MET A 106 17.04 -11.97 7.50
CA MET A 106 17.64 -12.94 6.58
C MET A 106 18.47 -12.20 5.52
N ALA A 107 18.00 -11.05 5.03
CA ALA A 107 18.80 -10.20 4.15
C ALA A 107 20.08 -9.68 4.84
N ALA A 108 19.98 -9.31 6.12
CA ALA A 108 21.14 -8.92 6.93
C ALA A 108 22.18 -10.04 7.02
N LEU A 109 21.74 -11.25 7.35
CA LEU A 109 22.59 -12.43 7.45
C LEU A 109 23.20 -12.82 6.11
N THR A 110 22.40 -12.87 5.03
CA THR A 110 22.90 -13.17 3.68
C THR A 110 23.96 -12.18 3.25
N ARG A 111 23.75 -10.88 3.48
CA ARG A 111 24.75 -9.84 3.19
C ARG A 111 26.05 -10.06 3.98
N HIS A 112 25.94 -10.35 5.27
CA HIS A 112 27.13 -10.59 6.09
C HIS A 112 27.89 -11.85 5.64
N VAL A 113 27.19 -12.98 5.56
CA VAL A 113 27.78 -14.29 5.23
C VAL A 113 28.41 -14.28 3.84
N SER A 114 27.75 -13.69 2.84
CA SER A 114 28.34 -13.59 1.48
C SER A 114 29.62 -12.76 1.42
N HIS A 115 29.83 -11.84 2.37
CA HIS A 115 31.03 -11.03 2.46
C HIS A 115 32.14 -11.68 3.31
N THR A 116 31.78 -12.52 4.29
CA THR A 116 32.73 -13.04 5.29
C THR A 116 33.02 -14.53 5.16
N VAL A 117 32.17 -15.29 4.46
CA VAL A 117 32.28 -16.75 4.33
C VAL A 117 32.42 -17.13 2.85
N PRO A 118 33.43 -17.94 2.49
CA PRO A 118 33.59 -18.41 1.11
C PRO A 118 32.38 -19.23 0.62
N PRO A 119 31.97 -19.07 -0.66
CA PRO A 119 30.95 -19.93 -1.26
C PRO A 119 31.34 -21.41 -1.18
N LYS A 120 30.34 -22.29 -1.14
CA LYS A 120 30.43 -23.75 -0.98
C LYS A 120 30.90 -24.22 0.40
N THR A 121 31.12 -23.32 1.35
CA THR A 121 31.35 -23.68 2.74
C THR A 121 30.12 -24.37 3.33
N THR A 122 30.35 -25.36 4.20
CA THR A 122 29.30 -25.98 5.02
C THR A 122 28.95 -25.07 6.20
N LEU A 123 27.71 -24.57 6.18
CA LEU A 123 27.09 -23.78 7.24
C LEU A 123 26.30 -24.70 8.16
N GLY A 124 26.60 -24.66 9.46
CA GLY A 124 25.80 -25.31 10.48
C GLY A 124 24.70 -24.39 10.97
N VAL A 125 23.47 -24.86 11.08
CA VAL A 125 22.33 -24.05 11.55
C VAL A 125 21.77 -24.64 12.83
N ILE A 126 21.70 -23.84 13.90
CA ILE A 126 21.01 -24.19 15.16
C ILE A 126 19.70 -23.42 15.24
N ALA A 127 18.60 -24.05 14.87
CA ALA A 127 17.28 -23.42 14.77
C ALA A 127 16.20 -24.25 15.48
N SER A 128 15.06 -23.62 15.78
CA SER A 128 13.90 -24.36 16.28
C SER A 128 13.37 -25.31 15.21
N ASP A 129 12.65 -26.35 15.64
CA ASP A 129 12.06 -27.33 14.71
C ASP A 129 11.15 -26.67 13.68
N PHE A 130 10.35 -25.68 14.09
CA PHE A 130 9.54 -24.87 13.19
C PHE A 130 10.36 -24.20 12.07
N VAL A 131 11.41 -23.45 12.45
CA VAL A 131 12.23 -22.67 11.49
C VAL A 131 12.95 -23.58 10.51
N ARG A 132 13.47 -24.71 11.02
CA ARG A 132 14.07 -25.77 10.21
C ARG A 132 13.04 -26.37 9.24
N HIS A 133 11.86 -26.72 9.71
CA HIS A 133 10.81 -27.30 8.88
C HIS A 133 10.34 -26.36 7.75
N CYS A 134 10.28 -25.05 8.02
CA CYS A 134 9.94 -24.03 7.02
C CYS A 134 11.02 -23.78 5.96
N GLY A 135 12.18 -24.46 6.03
CA GLY A 135 13.26 -24.30 5.08
C GLY A 135 13.77 -22.85 4.95
N LEU A 136 13.78 -22.10 6.06
CA LEU A 136 14.07 -20.65 6.01
C LEU A 136 15.49 -20.38 5.55
N PHE A 137 16.47 -21.13 6.05
CA PHE A 137 17.89 -20.94 5.71
C PHE A 137 18.21 -21.48 4.32
N GLU A 138 17.60 -22.57 3.91
CA GLU A 138 17.73 -23.19 2.59
C GLU A 138 17.34 -22.22 1.49
N ARG A 139 16.23 -21.51 1.65
CA ARG A 139 15.77 -20.50 0.70
C ARG A 139 16.78 -19.36 0.48
N HIS A 140 17.58 -19.02 1.49
CA HIS A 140 18.49 -17.89 1.45
C HIS A 140 19.95 -18.26 1.16
N PHE A 141 20.38 -19.47 1.56
CA PHE A 141 21.78 -19.90 1.49
C PHE A 141 22.00 -21.15 0.64
N GLY A 142 20.97 -21.97 0.39
CA GLY A 142 21.10 -23.29 -0.22
C GLY A 142 21.60 -23.29 -1.68
N LYS A 143 21.61 -22.13 -2.35
CA LYS A 143 22.20 -21.98 -3.68
C LYS A 143 23.74 -21.96 -3.64
N ASP A 144 24.30 -21.27 -2.64
CA ASP A 144 25.72 -20.94 -2.59
C ASP A 144 26.46 -21.71 -1.48
N PHE A 145 25.75 -22.34 -0.54
CA PHE A 145 26.30 -23.02 0.62
C PHE A 145 25.65 -24.38 0.87
N GLN A 146 26.39 -25.30 1.50
CA GLN A 146 25.83 -26.53 2.04
C GLN A 146 25.31 -26.26 3.46
N ILE A 147 24.08 -26.67 3.76
CA ILE A 147 23.45 -26.47 5.06
C ILE A 147 23.35 -27.80 5.80
N VAL A 148 23.75 -27.83 7.06
CA VAL A 148 23.60 -28.97 7.97
C VAL A 148 22.95 -28.53 9.29
N TYR A 149 22.25 -29.47 9.92
CA TYR A 149 21.56 -29.28 11.21
C TYR A 149 22.09 -30.28 12.24
N PRO A 150 21.89 -30.04 13.55
CA PRO A 150 22.22 -31.03 14.56
C PRO A 150 21.54 -32.37 14.28
N ASP A 151 22.19 -33.46 14.68
CA ASP A 151 21.55 -34.77 14.71
C ASP A 151 20.33 -34.78 15.64
N ALA A 152 19.56 -35.86 15.64
CA ALA A 152 18.27 -35.92 16.34
C ALA A 152 18.39 -35.70 17.85
N ASP A 153 19.41 -36.28 18.49
CA ASP A 153 19.62 -36.17 19.93
C ASP A 153 20.08 -34.76 20.31
N ALA A 154 21.03 -34.21 19.54
CA ALA A 154 21.51 -32.85 19.73
C ALA A 154 20.41 -31.80 19.46
N GLN A 155 19.54 -32.04 18.47
CA GLN A 155 18.39 -31.17 18.18
C GLN A 155 17.36 -31.20 19.32
N ALA A 156 17.05 -32.38 19.87
CA ALA A 156 16.15 -32.50 21.02
C ALA A 156 16.73 -31.79 22.25
N GLY A 157 18.03 -31.96 22.52
CA GLY A 157 18.75 -31.25 23.58
C GLY A 157 18.74 -29.73 23.38
N LEU A 158 18.90 -29.25 22.15
CA LEU A 158 18.79 -27.83 21.82
C LEU A 158 17.38 -27.29 22.10
N MET A 159 16.33 -28.01 21.73
CA MET A 159 14.95 -27.57 21.98
C MET A 159 14.65 -27.48 23.48
N GLU A 160 15.09 -28.45 24.29
CA GLU A 160 14.98 -28.41 25.75
C GLU A 160 15.80 -27.26 26.34
N ALA A 161 17.02 -27.02 25.83
CA ALA A 161 17.86 -25.91 26.28
C ALA A 161 17.25 -24.53 26.00
N MET A 162 16.42 -24.42 24.97
CA MET A 162 15.77 -23.16 24.61
C MET A 162 14.43 -22.96 25.31
N TYR A 163 13.57 -23.98 25.32
CA TYR A 163 12.16 -23.88 25.75
C TYR A 163 11.84 -24.64 27.05
N GLY A 164 12.78 -25.39 27.61
CA GLY A 164 12.62 -26.10 28.87
C GLY A 164 12.51 -25.16 30.07
N LEU A 165 12.14 -25.71 31.23
CA LEU A 165 11.78 -24.97 32.44
C LEU A 165 12.90 -24.08 33.01
N ASN A 166 14.15 -24.36 32.63
CA ASN A 166 15.33 -23.53 32.94
C ASN A 166 16.10 -23.22 31.65
N GLY A 167 15.39 -22.90 30.56
CA GLY A 167 16.00 -22.67 29.26
C GLY A 167 16.58 -21.26 29.08
N ILE A 168 17.28 -21.06 27.97
CA ILE A 168 17.88 -19.78 27.58
C ILE A 168 16.82 -18.68 27.46
N LYS A 169 15.60 -19.00 27.01
CA LYS A 169 14.52 -18.01 26.87
C LYS A 169 14.06 -17.41 28.19
N ASP A 170 14.27 -18.13 29.30
CA ASP A 170 13.96 -17.68 30.66
C ASP A 170 15.18 -17.05 31.37
N GLY A 171 16.30 -16.88 30.66
CA GLY A 171 17.50 -16.19 31.16
C GLY A 171 18.55 -17.09 31.78
N HIS A 172 18.42 -18.41 31.63
CA HIS A 172 19.44 -19.37 32.05
C HIS A 172 20.52 -19.50 30.96
N LEU A 173 21.49 -18.58 30.98
CA LEU A 173 22.52 -18.44 29.94
C LEU A 173 23.79 -19.28 30.20
N GLU A 174 23.84 -20.00 31.32
CA GLU A 174 24.99 -20.79 31.76
C GLU A 174 24.57 -22.22 32.12
N GLY A 175 25.55 -23.09 32.40
CA GLY A 175 25.29 -24.45 32.88
C GLY A 175 24.68 -25.37 31.82
N VAL A 176 23.66 -26.14 32.19
CA VAL A 176 23.07 -27.20 31.36
C VAL A 176 22.54 -26.68 30.01
N PRO A 177 21.77 -25.58 29.93
CA PRO A 177 21.32 -25.04 28.64
C PRO A 177 22.47 -24.66 27.71
N LEU A 178 23.48 -23.95 28.23
CA LEU A 178 24.67 -23.57 27.44
C LEU A 178 25.43 -24.80 26.95
N GLU A 179 25.56 -25.82 27.80
CA GLU A 179 26.23 -27.06 27.42
C GLU A 179 25.47 -27.80 26.33
N ALA A 180 24.14 -27.88 26.40
CA ALA A 180 23.33 -28.47 25.35
C ALA A 180 23.44 -27.72 24.00
N VAL A 181 23.48 -26.38 24.02
CA VAL A 181 23.75 -25.58 22.81
C VAL A 181 25.15 -25.87 22.27
N TYR A 182 26.15 -25.98 23.13
CA TYR A 182 27.51 -26.32 22.74
C TYR A 182 27.58 -27.73 22.11
N GLN A 183 26.90 -28.73 22.67
CA GLN A 183 26.83 -30.07 22.09
C GLN A 183 26.16 -30.05 20.71
N ALA A 184 25.11 -29.24 20.51
CA ALA A 184 24.52 -29.03 19.19
C ALA A 184 25.52 -28.41 18.20
N CYS A 185 26.37 -27.50 18.65
CA CYS A 185 27.45 -26.94 17.83
C CYS A 185 28.50 -28.00 17.46
N LEU A 186 28.88 -28.87 18.40
CA LEU A 186 29.82 -29.96 18.13
C LEU A 186 29.26 -30.99 17.14
N SER A 187 27.97 -31.33 17.24
CA SER A 187 27.28 -32.18 16.26
C SER A 187 27.38 -31.60 14.84
N LEU A 188 27.26 -30.29 14.69
CA LEU A 188 27.43 -29.61 13.40
C LEU A 188 28.88 -29.64 12.91
N GLN A 189 29.86 -29.43 13.79
CA GLN A 189 31.28 -29.51 13.43
C GLN A 189 31.67 -30.93 13.00
N ALA A 190 31.13 -31.96 13.64
CA ALA A 190 31.32 -33.35 13.24
C ALA A 190 30.78 -33.64 11.83
N GLN A 191 29.79 -32.86 11.36
CA GLN A 191 29.24 -32.89 10.00
C GLN A 191 29.97 -31.94 9.03
N GLY A 192 31.08 -31.32 9.45
CA GLY A 192 31.93 -30.47 8.62
C GLY A 192 31.53 -29.00 8.59
N ALA A 193 30.60 -28.54 9.44
CA ALA A 193 30.29 -27.12 9.54
C ALA A 193 31.48 -26.34 10.08
N THR A 194 31.85 -25.25 9.39
CA THR A 194 32.97 -24.37 9.81
C THR A 194 32.50 -23.02 10.35
N VAL A 195 31.25 -22.65 10.06
CA VAL A 195 30.56 -21.47 10.58
C VAL A 195 29.17 -21.89 11.03
N ILE A 196 28.75 -21.43 12.21
CA ILE A 196 27.45 -21.72 12.79
C ILE A 196 26.56 -20.48 12.76
N LEU A 197 25.36 -20.65 12.21
CA LEU A 197 24.31 -19.65 12.14
C LEU A 197 23.21 -19.96 13.18
N PRO A 198 23.02 -19.08 14.18
CA PRO A 198 21.86 -19.16 15.05
C PRO A 198 20.55 -18.85 14.30
N GLY A 199 19.60 -19.77 14.35
CA GLY A 199 18.22 -19.62 13.88
C GLY A 199 17.20 -19.33 15.00
N MET A 200 17.69 -18.94 16.17
CA MET A 200 16.93 -18.43 17.30
C MET A 200 17.69 -17.22 17.85
N THR A 201 17.02 -16.08 18.00
CA THR A 201 17.68 -14.81 18.29
C THR A 201 18.24 -14.74 19.71
N GLU A 202 17.64 -15.46 20.66
CA GLU A 202 18.12 -15.57 22.04
C GLU A 202 19.50 -16.23 22.14
N LEU A 203 19.91 -17.04 21.15
CA LEU A 203 21.25 -17.63 21.13
C LEU A 203 22.37 -16.58 20.99
N SER A 204 22.04 -15.36 20.54
CA SER A 204 22.99 -14.24 20.53
C SER A 204 23.50 -13.88 21.92
N LEU A 205 22.73 -14.18 22.97
CA LEU A 205 23.10 -13.96 24.38
C LEU A 205 24.26 -14.85 24.83
N VAL A 206 24.45 -16.00 24.18
CA VAL A 206 25.48 -17.00 24.54
C VAL A 206 26.56 -17.16 23.47
N CYS A 207 26.52 -16.37 22.39
CA CYS A 207 27.50 -16.44 21.30
C CYS A 207 28.93 -16.20 21.79
N ALA A 208 29.14 -15.23 22.68
CA ALA A 208 30.47 -14.93 23.22
C ALA A 208 31.08 -16.10 24.01
N ASP A 209 30.26 -16.84 24.77
CA ASP A 209 30.70 -18.04 25.49
C ASP A 209 31.07 -19.18 24.55
N LEU A 210 30.26 -19.41 23.52
CA LEU A 210 30.54 -20.41 22.48
C LEU A 210 31.83 -20.06 21.70
N GLN A 211 32.02 -18.79 21.35
CA GLN A 211 33.23 -18.30 20.69
C GLN A 211 34.47 -18.49 21.56
N ARG A 212 34.39 -18.20 22.87
CA ARG A 212 35.47 -18.48 23.83
C ARG A 212 35.83 -19.96 23.92
N ARG A 213 34.89 -20.85 23.59
CA ARG A 213 35.08 -22.31 23.52
C ARG A 213 35.52 -22.80 22.13
N GLY A 214 35.85 -21.89 21.21
CA GLY A 214 36.37 -22.24 19.88
C GLY A 214 35.30 -22.50 18.81
N ILE A 215 34.03 -22.18 19.08
CA ILE A 215 32.96 -22.29 18.09
C ILE A 215 32.89 -21.01 17.26
N THR A 216 33.02 -21.13 15.93
CA THR A 216 32.80 -20.02 14.99
C THR A 216 31.29 -19.79 14.80
N VAL A 217 30.63 -19.23 15.80
CA VAL A 217 29.20 -18.86 15.75
C VAL A 217 29.03 -17.37 15.45
N LEU A 218 28.10 -17.02 14.56
CA LEU A 218 27.79 -15.62 14.24
C LEU A 218 26.78 -15.04 15.23
N ASP A 219 27.00 -13.80 15.63
CA ASP A 219 26.05 -13.04 16.44
C ASP A 219 24.99 -12.38 15.54
N VAL A 220 23.83 -13.03 15.43
CA VAL A 220 22.77 -12.59 14.51
C VAL A 220 22.11 -11.27 14.93
N ASN A 221 22.03 -10.98 16.23
CA ASN A 221 21.50 -9.71 16.71
C ASN A 221 22.49 -8.56 16.42
N GLU A 222 23.80 -8.80 16.51
CA GLU A 222 24.81 -7.79 16.19
C GLU A 222 24.79 -7.48 14.68
N ILE A 223 24.75 -8.52 13.84
CA ILE A 223 24.62 -8.37 12.39
C ILE A 223 23.34 -7.61 12.02
N TYR A 224 22.22 -7.91 12.68
CA TYR A 224 20.95 -7.25 12.40
C TYR A 224 20.92 -5.79 12.89
N ALA A 225 21.53 -5.51 14.04
CA ALA A 225 21.71 -4.14 14.54
C ALA A 225 22.50 -3.28 13.55
N ASP A 226 23.65 -3.77 13.08
CA ASP A 226 24.46 -3.07 12.09
C ASP A 226 23.69 -2.85 10.78
N PHE A 227 22.99 -3.88 10.30
CA PHE A 227 22.17 -3.78 9.09
C PHE A 227 21.07 -2.72 9.20
N ALA A 228 20.46 -2.56 10.37
CA ALA A 228 19.41 -1.58 10.58
C ALA A 228 19.89 -0.13 10.51
N THR A 229 21.18 0.11 10.74
CA THR A 229 21.78 1.44 10.65
C THR A 229 22.09 1.87 9.22
N LEU A 230 22.15 0.91 8.28
CA LEU A 230 22.38 1.19 6.86
C LEU A 230 21.22 1.99 6.26
N ASP A 231 21.53 2.95 5.40
CA ASP A 231 20.50 3.70 4.66
C ASP A 231 19.78 2.75 3.70
N GLN A 232 18.53 2.45 4.01
CA GLN A 232 17.66 1.67 3.13
C GLN A 232 16.78 2.60 2.32
N GLN A 233 16.56 2.25 1.05
CA GLN A 233 15.59 2.98 0.26
C GLN A 233 14.20 2.80 0.88
N PRO A 234 13.43 3.87 1.08
CA PRO A 234 12.06 3.75 1.55
C PRO A 234 11.26 2.92 0.55
N ARG A 235 10.71 1.80 1.02
CA ARG A 235 9.78 1.00 0.22
C ARG A 235 8.48 1.77 0.11
N ARG A 236 7.98 1.95 -1.11
CA ARG A 236 6.64 2.50 -1.33
C ARG A 236 5.64 1.35 -1.23
N PRO A 237 4.58 1.46 -0.42
CA PRO A 237 3.50 0.46 -0.42
C PRO A 237 2.84 0.39 -1.81
N PRO A 238 2.12 -0.71 -2.12
CA PRO A 238 1.36 -0.82 -3.35
C PRO A 238 0.45 0.39 -3.56
N PHE A 239 0.33 0.85 -4.81
CA PHE A 239 -0.51 2.00 -5.12
C PHE A 239 -1.96 1.76 -4.67
N LYS A 240 -2.51 2.69 -3.89
CA LYS A 240 -3.88 2.70 -3.41
C LYS A 240 -4.61 3.94 -3.91
N LEU A 241 -5.73 3.74 -4.59
CA LEU A 241 -6.60 4.82 -5.05
C LEU A 241 -7.64 5.16 -3.98
N GLY A 242 -7.69 6.42 -3.54
CA GLY A 242 -8.77 6.95 -2.72
C GLY A 242 -9.90 7.50 -3.58
N ILE A 243 -11.15 7.25 -3.21
CA ILE A 243 -12.33 7.72 -3.96
C ILE A 243 -13.25 8.50 -3.02
N VAL A 244 -13.40 9.81 -3.25
CA VAL A 244 -14.44 10.62 -2.59
C VAL A 244 -15.75 10.37 -3.35
N GLY A 245 -16.56 9.46 -2.81
CA GLY A 245 -17.81 9.02 -3.41
C GLY A 245 -19.04 9.68 -2.81
N GLY A 246 -20.22 9.16 -3.17
CA GLY A 246 -21.51 9.61 -2.65
C GLY A 246 -22.09 10.85 -3.32
N VAL A 247 -21.42 11.42 -4.32
CA VAL A 247 -21.77 12.70 -4.94
C VAL A 247 -22.12 12.63 -6.44
N GLY A 248 -22.79 11.60 -6.97
CA GLY A 248 -23.74 10.70 -6.29
C GLY A 248 -23.29 9.24 -6.10
N PRO A 249 -24.08 8.43 -5.36
CA PRO A 249 -23.71 7.05 -5.04
C PRO A 249 -23.53 6.15 -6.27
N ALA A 250 -24.46 6.20 -7.22
CA ALA A 250 -24.42 5.38 -8.43
C ALA A 250 -23.20 5.71 -9.31
N ALA A 251 -22.89 7.00 -9.48
CA ALA A 251 -21.70 7.46 -10.20
C ALA A 251 -20.40 6.94 -9.57
N THR A 252 -20.36 6.77 -8.25
CA THR A 252 -19.18 6.20 -7.58
C THR A 252 -18.99 4.72 -7.92
N VAL A 253 -20.08 3.94 -7.90
CA VAL A 253 -20.04 2.51 -8.24
C VAL A 253 -19.66 2.32 -9.71
N ASP A 254 -20.23 3.13 -10.59
CA ASP A 254 -19.89 3.15 -12.02
C ASP A 254 -18.40 3.50 -12.25
N PHE A 255 -17.86 4.49 -11.53
CA PHE A 255 -16.44 4.81 -11.56
C PHE A 255 -15.57 3.62 -11.14
N MET A 256 -15.92 2.94 -10.04
CA MET A 256 -15.18 1.75 -9.58
C MET A 256 -15.21 0.64 -10.64
N ALA A 257 -16.37 0.38 -11.24
CA ALA A 257 -16.50 -0.60 -12.31
C ALA A 257 -15.59 -0.26 -13.51
N LYS A 258 -15.50 1.02 -13.87
CA LYS A 258 -14.60 1.50 -14.93
C LYS A 258 -13.13 1.34 -14.57
N VAL A 259 -12.72 1.60 -13.32
CA VAL A 259 -11.34 1.35 -12.87
C VAL A 259 -11.02 -0.14 -13.00
N VAL A 260 -11.90 -1.02 -12.53
CA VAL A 260 -11.71 -2.48 -12.64
C VAL A 260 -11.59 -2.91 -14.10
N ALA A 261 -12.52 -2.49 -14.96
CA ALA A 261 -12.55 -2.86 -16.37
C ALA A 261 -11.34 -2.35 -17.18
N ASN A 262 -10.76 -1.22 -16.80
CA ASN A 262 -9.58 -0.67 -17.46
C ASN A 262 -8.25 -1.11 -16.83
N THR A 263 -8.28 -1.87 -15.74
CA THR A 263 -7.05 -2.40 -15.12
C THR A 263 -6.63 -3.68 -15.85
N PRO A 264 -5.41 -3.74 -16.43
CA PRO A 264 -4.92 -4.97 -17.04
C PRO A 264 -4.52 -5.97 -15.94
N ALA A 265 -5.43 -6.89 -15.62
CA ALA A 265 -5.27 -7.87 -14.56
C ALA A 265 -5.47 -9.29 -15.11
N GLY A 266 -4.60 -10.23 -14.74
CA GLY A 266 -4.76 -11.66 -15.04
C GLY A 266 -5.38 -12.46 -13.88
N LYS A 267 -5.36 -11.89 -12.68
CA LYS A 267 -5.94 -12.42 -11.44
C LYS A 267 -6.33 -11.27 -10.52
N ASP A 268 -7.12 -11.57 -9.49
CA ASP A 268 -7.63 -10.58 -8.53
C ASP A 268 -6.53 -9.69 -7.93
N GLN A 269 -5.36 -10.28 -7.60
CA GLN A 269 -4.25 -9.57 -6.96
C GLN A 269 -3.53 -8.58 -7.88
N ASP A 270 -3.79 -8.61 -9.19
CA ASP A 270 -3.25 -7.65 -10.15
C ASP A 270 -4.10 -6.36 -10.22
N HIS A 271 -5.28 -6.34 -9.58
CA HIS A 271 -6.13 -5.15 -9.53
C HIS A 271 -5.61 -4.08 -8.56
N ILE A 272 -6.03 -2.84 -8.80
CA ILE A 272 -5.64 -1.68 -8.00
C ILE A 272 -6.33 -1.72 -6.63
N LYS A 273 -5.56 -1.58 -5.53
CA LYS A 273 -6.13 -1.39 -4.19
C LYS A 273 -6.96 -0.09 -4.18
N MET A 274 -8.22 -0.16 -3.76
CA MET A 274 -9.12 1.00 -3.69
C MET A 274 -9.66 1.19 -2.26
N VAL A 275 -9.79 2.45 -1.82
CA VAL A 275 -10.52 2.82 -0.60
C VAL A 275 -11.54 3.89 -0.96
N VAL A 276 -12.79 3.70 -0.52
CA VAL A 276 -13.93 4.53 -0.94
C VAL A 276 -14.59 5.15 0.28
N GLU A 277 -14.66 6.48 0.29
CA GLU A 277 -15.48 7.25 1.21
C GLU A 277 -16.81 7.55 0.51
N GLN A 278 -17.75 6.62 0.60
CA GLN A 278 -19.08 6.78 0.02
C GLN A 278 -19.95 7.64 0.95
N ASN A 279 -19.95 8.96 0.75
CA ASN A 279 -20.60 9.91 1.65
C ASN A 279 -21.69 10.74 0.94
N PRO A 280 -22.95 10.26 0.90
CA PRO A 280 -24.07 11.01 0.33
C PRO A 280 -24.49 12.22 1.15
N GLN A 281 -23.99 12.38 2.38
CA GLN A 281 -24.28 13.54 3.24
C GLN A 281 -23.44 14.77 2.88
N ILE A 282 -22.53 14.69 1.90
CA ILE A 282 -21.86 15.87 1.35
C ILE A 282 -22.95 16.79 0.74
N PRO A 283 -23.05 18.07 1.19
CA PRO A 283 -24.04 19.03 0.70
C PRO A 283 -24.08 19.13 -0.82
N ASP A 284 -25.24 19.51 -1.38
CA ASP A 284 -25.39 19.61 -2.83
C ASP A 284 -24.53 20.75 -3.41
N ARG A 285 -23.65 20.38 -4.36
CA ARG A 285 -22.69 21.30 -4.96
C ARG A 285 -23.38 22.37 -5.81
N THR A 286 -24.43 21.99 -6.55
CA THR A 286 -25.16 22.91 -7.42
C THR A 286 -25.95 23.91 -6.57
N ALA A 287 -26.58 23.44 -5.50
CA ALA A 287 -27.32 24.28 -4.58
C ALA A 287 -26.44 25.35 -3.92
N ASN A 288 -25.25 24.98 -3.45
CA ASN A 288 -24.29 25.97 -2.93
C ASN A 288 -23.87 26.97 -4.01
N LEU A 289 -23.44 26.50 -5.19
CA LEU A 289 -22.94 27.38 -6.26
C LEU A 289 -24.00 28.37 -6.79
N LEU A 290 -25.28 27.98 -6.79
CA LEU A 290 -26.35 28.75 -7.42
C LEU A 290 -27.25 29.50 -6.42
N ARG A 291 -27.36 29.01 -5.19
CA ARG A 291 -28.33 29.49 -4.20
C ARG A 291 -27.71 29.78 -2.84
N ASP A 292 -26.38 29.71 -2.74
CA ASP A 292 -25.64 29.96 -1.49
C ASP A 292 -26.12 29.07 -0.31
N GLU A 293 -26.59 27.86 -0.63
CA GLU A 293 -26.89 26.83 0.38
C GLU A 293 -25.59 26.27 1.00
N THR A 294 -25.71 25.33 1.94
CA THR A 294 -24.58 24.77 2.71
C THR A 294 -23.36 24.41 1.87
N ASP A 295 -22.20 24.97 2.22
CA ASP A 295 -20.92 24.75 1.53
C ASP A 295 -20.42 23.30 1.69
N PRO A 296 -20.15 22.55 0.60
CA PRO A 296 -19.66 21.18 0.65
C PRO A 296 -18.16 21.06 0.97
N THR A 297 -17.39 22.16 0.94
CA THR A 297 -15.93 22.16 1.02
C THR A 297 -15.40 21.40 2.23
N MET A 298 -15.94 21.65 3.42
CA MET A 298 -15.48 20.99 4.65
C MET A 298 -15.78 19.49 4.67
N ALA A 299 -16.96 19.08 4.17
CA ALA A 299 -17.32 17.66 4.10
C ALA A 299 -16.42 16.91 3.10
N MET A 300 -16.12 17.54 1.95
CA MET A 300 -15.20 17.00 0.96
C MET A 300 -13.75 16.95 1.46
N TYR A 301 -13.27 18.00 2.14
CA TYR A 301 -11.94 18.02 2.75
C TYR A 301 -11.80 16.90 3.79
N ALA A 302 -12.79 16.74 4.67
CA ALA A 302 -12.78 15.67 5.66
C ALA A 302 -12.75 14.26 5.01
N ALA A 303 -13.50 14.05 3.92
CA ALA A 303 -13.43 12.82 3.13
C ALA A 303 -12.03 12.59 2.55
N CYS A 304 -11.41 13.62 1.96
CA CYS A 304 -10.05 13.53 1.44
C CYS A 304 -9.03 13.18 2.53
N LYS A 305 -9.13 13.80 3.72
CA LYS A 305 -8.26 13.52 4.86
C LYS A 305 -8.41 12.09 5.37
N ARG A 306 -9.62 11.54 5.42
CA ARG A 306 -9.83 10.12 5.76
C ARG A 306 -9.17 9.19 4.77
N LEU A 307 -9.28 9.47 3.46
CA LEU A 307 -8.63 8.68 2.41
C LEU A 307 -7.10 8.78 2.48
N GLU A 308 -6.56 9.97 2.74
CA GLU A 308 -5.12 10.17 2.98
C GLU A 308 -4.64 9.37 4.20
N SER A 309 -5.37 9.43 5.32
CA SER A 309 -5.08 8.62 6.51
C SER A 309 -5.22 7.12 6.28
N ALA A 310 -6.09 6.70 5.36
CA ALA A 310 -6.21 5.31 4.91
C ALA A 310 -5.09 4.89 3.94
N GLY A 311 -4.11 5.77 3.68
CA GLY A 311 -2.93 5.49 2.86
C GLY A 311 -3.18 5.56 1.36
N ALA A 312 -4.17 6.34 0.89
CA ALA A 312 -4.33 6.60 -0.54
C ALA A 312 -3.10 7.34 -1.10
N ASN A 313 -2.67 6.99 -2.31
CA ASN A 313 -1.57 7.67 -3.01
C ASN A 313 -2.06 8.76 -3.95
N ALA A 314 -3.31 8.68 -4.39
CA ALA A 314 -4.01 9.69 -5.17
C ALA A 314 -5.51 9.61 -4.85
N ILE A 315 -6.23 10.71 -5.06
CA ILE A 315 -7.67 10.80 -4.80
C ILE A 315 -8.41 11.08 -6.10
N ALA A 316 -9.47 10.31 -6.38
CA ALA A 316 -10.42 10.56 -7.45
C ALA A 316 -11.75 11.07 -6.88
N ILE A 317 -12.39 11.99 -7.59
CA ILE A 317 -13.72 12.50 -7.25
C ILE A 317 -14.60 12.35 -8.49
N PRO A 318 -15.41 11.27 -8.62
CA PRO A 318 -16.28 11.08 -9.77
C PRO A 318 -17.52 11.99 -9.70
N CYS A 319 -17.29 13.31 -9.78
CA CYS A 319 -18.33 14.35 -9.81
C CYS A 319 -17.78 15.64 -10.44
N ASN A 320 -18.40 16.10 -11.52
CA ASN A 320 -17.94 17.30 -12.24
C ASN A 320 -18.10 18.55 -11.38
N THR A 321 -19.28 18.78 -10.82
CA THR A 321 -19.58 19.97 -10.01
C THR A 321 -18.68 20.08 -8.76
N ALA A 322 -18.27 18.94 -8.19
CA ALA A 322 -17.39 18.91 -7.02
C ALA A 322 -16.01 19.51 -7.30
N HIS A 323 -15.55 19.51 -8.56
CA HIS A 323 -14.26 20.08 -8.92
C HIS A 323 -14.19 21.61 -8.79
N ALA A 324 -15.33 22.31 -8.66
CA ALA A 324 -15.36 23.73 -8.30
C ALA A 324 -14.68 24.03 -6.95
N PHE A 325 -14.59 23.02 -6.07
CA PHE A 325 -14.09 23.16 -4.70
C PHE A 325 -12.69 22.56 -4.52
N VAL A 326 -12.15 21.86 -5.53
CA VAL A 326 -10.90 21.08 -5.41
C VAL A 326 -9.69 21.95 -5.13
N GLU A 327 -9.58 23.13 -5.75
CA GLU A 327 -8.44 24.03 -5.55
C GLU A 327 -8.29 24.44 -4.08
N ARG A 328 -9.41 24.69 -3.39
CA ARG A 328 -9.47 25.04 -1.96
C ARG A 328 -9.01 23.88 -1.07
N ILE A 329 -9.15 22.64 -1.54
CA ILE A 329 -8.88 21.42 -0.78
C ILE A 329 -7.44 20.93 -1.01
N GLN A 330 -6.99 20.93 -2.28
CA GLN A 330 -5.71 20.34 -2.69
C GLN A 330 -4.51 20.93 -1.93
N ALA A 331 -4.54 22.23 -1.62
CA ALA A 331 -3.47 22.91 -0.89
C ALA A 331 -3.24 22.36 0.54
N HIS A 332 -4.21 21.63 1.09
CA HIS A 332 -4.17 21.06 2.44
C HIS A 332 -3.96 19.54 2.46
N LEU A 333 -3.69 18.93 1.31
CA LEU A 333 -3.44 17.50 1.16
C LEU A 333 -1.97 17.24 0.79
N ARG A 334 -1.43 16.12 1.27
CA ARG A 334 -0.13 15.57 0.91
C ARG A 334 -0.20 14.70 -0.34
N VAL A 335 -1.41 14.28 -0.72
CA VAL A 335 -1.68 13.43 -1.87
C VAL A 335 -2.44 14.21 -2.95
N PRO A 336 -2.17 13.96 -4.24
CA PRO A 336 -2.84 14.67 -5.33
C PRO A 336 -4.28 14.18 -5.53
N ILE A 337 -5.18 15.12 -5.81
CA ILE A 337 -6.49 14.85 -6.40
C ILE A 337 -6.31 14.85 -7.92
N VAL A 338 -6.74 13.76 -8.57
CA VAL A 338 -6.76 13.65 -10.03
C VAL A 338 -7.89 14.53 -10.55
N ASN A 339 -7.54 15.63 -11.22
CA ASN A 339 -8.53 16.59 -11.73
C ASN A 339 -9.22 16.04 -12.98
N MET A 340 -10.45 15.54 -12.80
CA MET A 340 -11.25 14.95 -13.87
C MET A 340 -11.48 15.91 -15.04
N LEU A 341 -11.63 17.21 -14.78
CA LEU A 341 -11.94 18.20 -15.81
C LEU A 341 -10.75 18.41 -16.75
N SER A 342 -9.57 18.67 -16.18
CA SER A 342 -8.35 18.84 -16.97
C SER A 342 -8.00 17.58 -17.75
N GLU A 343 -8.07 16.41 -17.11
CA GLU A 343 -7.77 15.13 -17.77
C GLU A 343 -8.74 14.85 -18.94
N THR A 344 -10.03 15.16 -18.76
CA THR A 344 -11.04 15.02 -19.83
C THR A 344 -10.75 15.96 -20.99
N VAL A 345 -10.50 17.23 -20.71
CA VAL A 345 -10.25 18.25 -21.73
C VAL A 345 -8.95 17.96 -22.49
N GLU A 346 -7.88 17.62 -21.78
CA GLU A 346 -6.60 17.26 -22.40
C GLU A 346 -6.74 16.03 -23.28
N TRP A 347 -7.49 15.02 -22.84
CA TRP A 347 -7.79 13.84 -23.64
C TRP A 347 -8.53 14.22 -24.93
N ILE A 348 -9.57 15.06 -24.85
CA ILE A 348 -10.30 15.53 -26.04
C ILE A 348 -9.37 16.28 -27.01
N ALA A 349 -8.55 17.20 -26.51
CA ALA A 349 -7.64 17.96 -27.35
C ALA A 349 -6.60 17.07 -28.05
N ARG A 350 -6.10 16.03 -27.36
CA ARG A 350 -5.17 15.06 -27.95
C ARG A 350 -5.84 14.16 -28.99
N THR A 351 -7.08 13.74 -28.75
CA THR A 351 -7.79 12.78 -29.61
C THR A 351 -8.42 13.45 -30.84
N TYR A 352 -9.02 14.64 -30.68
CA TYR A 352 -9.82 15.30 -31.71
C TYR A 352 -9.20 16.62 -32.23
N GLY A 353 -8.07 17.04 -31.66
CA GLY A 353 -7.34 18.26 -32.02
C GLY A 353 -7.78 19.49 -31.20
N SER A 354 -6.89 20.49 -31.16
CA SER A 354 -7.19 21.82 -30.60
C SER A 354 -7.99 22.68 -31.58
N GLY A 355 -8.63 23.75 -31.08
CA GLY A 355 -9.44 24.67 -31.87
C GLY A 355 -10.86 24.20 -32.17
N LYS A 356 -11.31 23.10 -31.53
CA LYS A 356 -12.65 22.54 -31.71
C LYS A 356 -13.65 23.12 -30.70
N ALA A 357 -14.90 23.20 -31.15
CA ALA A 357 -16.04 23.44 -30.27
C ALA A 357 -16.52 22.12 -29.66
N ILE A 358 -16.65 22.09 -28.34
CA ILE A 358 -17.06 20.95 -27.54
C ILE A 358 -18.35 21.29 -26.80
N GLY A 359 -19.38 20.45 -26.93
CA GLY A 359 -20.64 20.62 -26.22
C GLY A 359 -20.53 20.08 -24.79
N LEU A 360 -21.13 20.76 -23.82
CA LEU A 360 -21.13 20.35 -22.41
C LEU A 360 -22.57 20.08 -21.94
N LEU A 361 -22.91 18.80 -21.78
CA LEU A 361 -24.15 18.37 -21.12
C LEU A 361 -23.87 18.19 -19.63
N ALA A 362 -24.23 19.17 -18.80
CA ALA A 362 -23.91 19.14 -17.37
C ALA A 362 -25.00 19.79 -16.52
N THR A 363 -24.89 19.67 -15.20
CA THR A 363 -25.78 20.41 -14.30
C THR A 363 -25.62 21.91 -14.48
N SER A 364 -26.66 22.68 -14.18
CA SER A 364 -26.59 24.15 -14.22
C SER A 364 -25.50 24.69 -13.31
N GLY A 365 -25.22 24.03 -12.18
CA GLY A 365 -24.08 24.38 -11.32
C GLY A 365 -22.74 24.24 -12.02
N THR A 366 -22.52 23.16 -12.78
CA THR A 366 -21.29 22.94 -13.57
C THR A 366 -21.16 23.98 -14.70
N VAL A 367 -22.26 24.28 -15.39
CA VAL A 367 -22.29 25.27 -16.48
C VAL A 367 -21.99 26.67 -15.95
N GLN A 368 -22.70 27.12 -14.92
CA GLN A 368 -22.58 28.48 -14.39
C GLN A 368 -21.29 28.73 -13.62
N SER A 369 -20.76 27.73 -12.91
CA SER A 369 -19.44 27.83 -12.28
C SER A 369 -18.29 27.85 -13.28
N GLN A 370 -18.56 27.53 -14.54
CA GLN A 370 -17.57 27.50 -15.62
C GLN A 370 -16.35 26.62 -15.33
N VAL A 371 -16.50 25.57 -14.51
CA VAL A 371 -15.36 24.73 -14.07
C VAL A 371 -14.57 24.09 -15.21
N TYR A 372 -15.22 23.82 -16.35
CA TYR A 372 -14.57 23.32 -17.56
C TYR A 372 -13.85 24.41 -18.37
N HIS A 373 -14.24 25.68 -18.26
CA HIS A 373 -13.84 26.72 -19.20
C HIS A 373 -12.36 27.08 -19.09
N GLN A 374 -11.80 27.09 -17.88
CA GLN A 374 -10.38 27.36 -17.69
C GLN A 374 -9.52 26.27 -18.33
N ALA A 375 -9.81 25.00 -18.03
CA ALA A 375 -9.11 23.87 -18.64
C ALA A 375 -9.27 23.86 -20.17
N ALA A 376 -10.50 24.06 -20.66
CA ALA A 376 -10.79 24.10 -22.09
C ALA A 376 -10.00 25.20 -22.82
N ARG A 377 -9.97 26.42 -22.28
CA ARG A 377 -9.18 27.53 -22.85
C ARG A 377 -7.69 27.20 -22.92
N GLN A 378 -7.13 26.60 -21.88
CA GLN A 378 -5.72 26.19 -21.85
C GLN A 378 -5.41 25.12 -22.91
N ALA A 379 -6.35 24.23 -23.19
CA ALA A 379 -6.24 23.23 -24.25
C ALA A 379 -6.64 23.74 -25.66
N GLY A 380 -7.00 25.03 -25.79
CA GLY A 380 -7.44 25.63 -27.05
C GLY A 380 -8.81 25.14 -27.52
N LEU A 381 -9.70 24.74 -26.62
CA LEU A 381 -11.06 24.27 -26.91
C LEU A 381 -12.10 25.32 -26.52
N GLN A 382 -13.19 25.40 -27.30
CA GLN A 382 -14.33 26.26 -27.01
C GLN A 382 -15.47 25.44 -26.44
N VAL A 383 -15.97 25.80 -25.26
CA VAL A 383 -17.13 25.13 -24.63
C VAL A 383 -18.43 25.74 -25.15
N LEU A 384 -19.32 24.90 -25.66
CA LEU A 384 -20.70 25.19 -26.00
C LEU A 384 -21.62 24.60 -24.95
N THR A 385 -22.63 25.34 -24.52
CA THR A 385 -23.61 24.90 -23.51
C THR A 385 -25.02 24.99 -24.09
N PRO A 386 -25.96 24.13 -23.66
CA PRO A 386 -27.32 24.19 -24.16
C PRO A 386 -27.98 25.54 -23.89
N GLY A 387 -28.89 25.98 -24.77
CA GLY A 387 -29.80 27.09 -24.49
C GLY A 387 -30.68 26.82 -23.26
N VAL A 388 -31.33 27.86 -22.73
CA VAL A 388 -32.05 27.81 -21.42
C VAL A 388 -33.04 26.65 -21.34
N ASP A 389 -33.87 26.44 -22.37
CA ASP A 389 -34.89 25.38 -22.38
C ASP A 389 -34.26 23.98 -22.42
N TYR A 390 -33.22 23.79 -23.23
CA TYR A 390 -32.49 22.53 -23.30
C TYR A 390 -31.70 22.25 -22.02
N GLN A 391 -31.14 23.28 -21.37
CA GLN A 391 -30.47 23.14 -20.08
C GLN A 391 -31.48 22.72 -18.98
N ALA A 392 -32.72 23.20 -19.03
CA ALA A 392 -33.78 22.75 -18.15
C ALA A 392 -34.12 21.26 -18.40
N MET A 393 -34.14 20.81 -19.67
CA MET A 393 -34.30 19.39 -20.01
C MET A 393 -33.15 18.53 -19.45
N VAL A 394 -31.90 18.99 -19.54
CA VAL A 394 -30.75 18.29 -18.94
C VAL A 394 -30.92 18.17 -17.42
N MET A 395 -31.34 19.25 -16.75
CA MET A 395 -31.57 19.22 -15.30
C MET A 395 -32.71 18.27 -14.91
N ASP A 396 -33.82 18.27 -15.64
CA ASP A 396 -34.95 17.36 -15.39
C ASP A 396 -34.57 15.90 -15.68
N ALA A 397 -33.79 15.65 -16.74
CA ALA A 397 -33.26 14.32 -17.01
C ALA A 397 -32.36 13.80 -15.88
N ILE A 398 -31.60 14.67 -15.21
CA ILE A 398 -30.72 14.27 -14.10
C ILE A 398 -31.50 14.13 -12.78
N TYR A 399 -32.30 15.14 -12.40
CA TYR A 399 -32.89 15.30 -11.06
C TYR A 399 -34.41 15.14 -11.01
N GLY A 400 -35.09 15.16 -12.14
CA GLY A 400 -36.55 15.11 -12.21
C GLY A 400 -37.13 13.84 -11.59
N PRO A 401 -38.46 13.79 -11.35
CA PRO A 401 -39.12 12.62 -10.77
C PRO A 401 -38.90 11.32 -11.56
N ARG A 402 -38.67 11.43 -12.88
CA ARG A 402 -38.29 10.32 -13.78
C ARG A 402 -36.85 10.45 -14.30
N GLY A 403 -36.00 11.12 -13.54
CA GLY A 403 -34.61 11.39 -13.85
C GLY A 403 -33.67 10.28 -13.41
N ILE A 404 -32.40 10.40 -13.81
CA ILE A 404 -31.38 9.37 -13.61
C ILE A 404 -31.06 9.14 -12.13
N LYS A 405 -31.01 10.20 -11.33
CA LYS A 405 -30.78 10.07 -9.88
C LYS A 405 -31.92 9.35 -9.16
N ALA A 406 -33.12 9.31 -9.75
CA ALA A 406 -34.25 8.54 -9.24
C ALA A 406 -34.26 7.07 -9.73
N GLY A 407 -33.23 6.64 -10.48
CA GLY A 407 -33.06 5.26 -10.94
C GLY A 407 -33.55 4.99 -12.37
N PHE A 408 -34.00 6.01 -13.11
CA PHE A 408 -34.48 5.85 -14.49
C PHE A 408 -33.34 6.02 -15.49
N THR A 409 -33.15 5.07 -16.40
CA THR A 409 -32.11 5.13 -17.46
C THR A 409 -32.66 5.08 -18.88
N GLN A 410 -33.99 5.04 -19.04
CA GLN A 410 -34.69 5.01 -20.32
C GLN A 410 -35.94 5.91 -20.26
N GLY A 411 -36.58 6.11 -21.41
CA GLY A 411 -37.78 6.95 -21.52
C GLY A 411 -37.44 8.45 -21.44
N LEU A 412 -38.27 9.22 -20.73
CA LEU A 412 -38.25 10.69 -20.76
C LEU A 412 -36.85 11.29 -20.50
N CYS A 413 -36.11 10.80 -19.50
CA CYS A 413 -34.77 11.32 -19.19
C CYS A 413 -33.80 11.16 -20.37
N LYS A 414 -33.87 10.04 -21.09
CA LYS A 414 -33.04 9.80 -22.27
C LYS A 414 -33.47 10.66 -23.45
N GLU A 415 -34.78 10.79 -23.69
CA GLU A 415 -35.34 11.64 -24.75
C GLU A 415 -34.93 13.10 -24.57
N GLN A 416 -35.07 13.64 -23.36
CA GLN A 416 -34.64 14.99 -23.00
C GLN A 416 -33.13 15.22 -23.21
N LEU A 417 -32.30 14.23 -22.85
CA LEU A 417 -30.85 14.33 -23.09
C LEU A 417 -30.50 14.32 -24.57
N LEU A 418 -31.17 13.51 -25.38
CA LEU A 418 -30.93 13.46 -26.82
C LEU A 418 -31.30 14.78 -27.49
N LEU A 419 -32.41 15.42 -27.09
CA LEU A 419 -32.80 16.74 -27.59
C LEU A 419 -31.77 17.83 -27.23
N ALA A 420 -31.25 17.81 -26.00
CA ALA A 420 -30.20 18.75 -25.60
C ALA A 420 -28.86 18.48 -26.31
N ALA A 421 -28.54 17.21 -26.57
CA ALA A 421 -27.37 16.80 -27.32
C ALA A 421 -27.45 17.25 -28.79
N GLU A 422 -28.61 17.05 -29.42
CA GLU A 422 -28.92 17.52 -30.77
C GLU A 422 -28.72 19.03 -30.90
N HIS A 423 -29.27 19.79 -29.96
CA HIS A 423 -29.10 21.24 -29.96
C HIS A 423 -27.62 21.67 -29.92
N LEU A 424 -26.77 20.98 -29.15
CA LEU A 424 -25.33 21.25 -29.13
C LEU A 424 -24.66 20.90 -30.47
N CYS A 425 -25.12 19.85 -31.16
CA CYS A 425 -24.66 19.51 -32.51
C CYS A 425 -25.03 20.60 -33.53
N GLU A 426 -26.24 21.16 -33.46
CA GLU A 426 -26.68 22.28 -34.31
C GLU A 426 -25.82 23.53 -34.09
N LEU A 427 -25.35 23.75 -32.85
CA LEU A 427 -24.40 24.82 -32.51
C LEU A 427 -22.95 24.53 -32.97
N GLY A 428 -22.70 23.37 -33.58
CA GLY A 428 -21.40 22.99 -34.15
C GLY A 428 -20.50 22.15 -33.25
N ALA A 429 -21.02 21.56 -32.17
CA ALA A 429 -20.24 20.65 -31.34
C ALA A 429 -19.91 19.35 -32.09
N GLY A 430 -18.62 19.06 -32.30
CA GLY A 430 -18.16 17.78 -32.84
C GLY A 430 -17.89 16.71 -31.76
N VAL A 431 -17.88 17.12 -30.50
CA VAL A 431 -17.66 16.28 -29.32
C VAL A 431 -18.59 16.79 -28.21
N LEU A 432 -19.32 15.89 -27.55
CA LEU A 432 -20.16 16.19 -26.40
C LEU A 432 -19.56 15.57 -25.14
N ILE A 433 -19.29 16.40 -24.14
CA ILE A 433 -18.91 15.98 -22.79
C ILE A 433 -20.17 15.64 -22.01
N LEU A 434 -20.21 14.41 -21.49
CA LEU A 434 -21.21 13.94 -20.53
C LEU A 434 -20.85 14.47 -19.12
N GLY A 435 -20.91 15.79 -18.96
CA GLY A 435 -20.46 16.57 -17.81
C GLY A 435 -21.27 16.44 -16.52
N CYS A 436 -22.15 15.44 -16.40
CA CYS A 436 -22.67 14.94 -15.13
C CYS A 436 -22.46 13.43 -15.10
N THR A 437 -21.88 12.91 -14.02
CA THR A 437 -21.42 11.51 -13.94
C THR A 437 -22.55 10.49 -13.94
N GLU A 438 -23.80 10.93 -13.84
CA GLU A 438 -25.00 10.14 -14.08
C GLU A 438 -25.34 9.96 -15.58
N LEU A 439 -24.95 10.87 -16.47
CA LEU A 439 -25.28 10.78 -17.90
C LEU A 439 -24.70 9.54 -18.59
N PRO A 440 -23.46 9.08 -18.26
CA PRO A 440 -22.91 7.83 -18.77
C PRO A 440 -23.75 6.57 -18.50
N LEU A 441 -24.68 6.62 -17.53
CA LEU A 441 -25.61 5.52 -17.25
C LEU A 441 -26.71 5.38 -18.31
N VAL A 442 -26.90 6.40 -19.15
CA VAL A 442 -27.93 6.46 -20.20
C VAL A 442 -27.29 6.51 -21.60
N LEU A 443 -26.25 7.32 -21.75
CA LEU A 443 -25.50 7.52 -22.99
C LEU A 443 -24.06 7.07 -22.79
N ALA A 444 -23.66 6.00 -23.45
CA ALA A 444 -22.30 5.46 -23.29
C ALA A 444 -21.24 6.32 -23.99
N HIS A 445 -20.00 6.25 -23.49
CA HIS A 445 -18.82 6.76 -24.20
C HIS A 445 -18.77 6.14 -25.61
N CYS A 446 -18.66 6.98 -26.64
CA CYS A 446 -18.67 6.53 -28.03
C CYS A 446 -17.92 7.52 -28.92
N GLU A 447 -17.07 7.02 -29.82
CA GLU A 447 -16.34 7.89 -30.78
C GLU A 447 -17.23 8.46 -31.89
N ALA A 448 -18.35 7.80 -32.18
CA ALA A 448 -19.27 8.18 -33.25
C ALA A 448 -20.70 7.78 -32.90
N PHE A 449 -21.48 8.74 -32.45
CA PHE A 449 -22.88 8.61 -32.11
C PHE A 449 -23.72 9.45 -33.09
N GLU A 450 -24.79 8.86 -33.62
CA GLU A 450 -25.68 9.51 -34.59
C GLU A 450 -26.84 10.19 -33.84
N ILE A 451 -27.02 11.50 -34.03
CA ILE A 451 -28.11 12.30 -33.46
C ILE A 451 -28.72 13.13 -34.57
N ASN A 452 -29.93 12.76 -35.00
CA ASN A 452 -30.71 13.44 -36.05
C ASN A 452 -29.89 13.90 -37.28
N GLY A 453 -29.03 13.01 -37.82
CA GLY A 453 -28.19 13.29 -38.98
C GLY A 453 -26.83 13.94 -38.67
N HIS A 454 -26.53 14.19 -37.40
CA HIS A 454 -25.20 14.59 -36.93
C HIS A 454 -24.43 13.40 -36.37
N ARG A 455 -23.16 13.28 -36.76
CA ARG A 455 -22.21 12.32 -36.18
C ARG A 455 -21.31 13.02 -35.17
N VAL A 456 -21.40 12.62 -33.91
CA VAL A 456 -20.72 13.30 -32.79
C VAL A 456 -20.05 12.31 -31.84
N ALA A 457 -18.92 12.66 -31.24
CA ALA A 457 -18.32 11.84 -30.18
C ALA A 457 -18.98 12.13 -28.82
N LEU A 458 -19.29 11.11 -28.03
CA LEU A 458 -19.75 11.22 -26.65
C LEU A 458 -18.61 10.86 -25.70
N VAL A 459 -18.20 11.81 -24.87
CA VAL A 459 -17.06 11.66 -23.97
C VAL A 459 -17.55 11.61 -22.54
N ASP A 460 -17.34 10.46 -21.92
CA ASP A 460 -17.56 10.21 -20.50
C ASP A 460 -16.34 10.63 -19.65
N PRO A 461 -16.44 11.70 -18.82
CA PRO A 461 -15.36 12.11 -17.92
C PRO A 461 -14.99 11.05 -16.87
N THR A 462 -15.95 10.23 -16.45
CA THR A 462 -15.73 9.16 -15.46
C THR A 462 -14.81 8.08 -16.03
N MET A 463 -14.98 7.73 -17.32
CA MET A 463 -14.09 6.80 -18.03
C MET A 463 -12.66 7.36 -18.12
N ILE A 464 -12.52 8.64 -18.51
CA ILE A 464 -11.20 9.26 -18.63
C ILE A 464 -10.50 9.34 -17.27
N LEU A 465 -11.24 9.70 -16.21
CA LEU A 465 -10.72 9.68 -14.84
C LEU A 465 -10.24 8.29 -14.43
N ALA A 466 -11.00 7.24 -14.77
CA ALA A 466 -10.66 5.86 -14.43
C ALA A 466 -9.37 5.42 -15.13
N GLN A 467 -9.28 5.65 -16.44
CA GLN A 467 -8.08 5.37 -17.23
C GLN A 467 -6.86 6.12 -16.70
N ARG A 468 -7.04 7.38 -16.29
CA ARG A 468 -5.96 8.15 -15.68
C ARG A 468 -5.50 7.56 -14.35
N CYS A 469 -6.42 7.15 -13.49
CA CYS A 469 -6.09 6.50 -12.23
C CYS A 469 -5.33 5.19 -12.43
N VAL A 470 -5.73 4.38 -13.42
CA VAL A 470 -5.01 3.15 -13.80
C VAL A 470 -3.59 3.49 -14.30
N ALA A 471 -3.45 4.49 -15.17
CA ALA A 471 -2.14 4.91 -15.67
C ALA A 471 -1.21 5.43 -14.55
N LEU A 472 -1.75 6.09 -13.52
CA LEU A 472 -0.99 6.49 -12.33
C LEU A 472 -0.51 5.28 -11.53
N ALA A 473 -1.38 4.28 -11.33
CA ALA A 473 -1.03 3.05 -10.63
C ALA A 473 0.09 2.27 -11.32
N GLN A 474 0.07 2.20 -12.66
CA GLN A 474 1.10 1.50 -13.45
C GLN A 474 2.46 2.21 -13.45
N LYS A 475 2.48 3.54 -13.28
CA LYS A 475 3.71 4.33 -13.17
C LYS A 475 4.29 4.33 -11.76
N ALA A 476 3.51 3.96 -10.76
CA ALA A 476 4.02 3.76 -9.41
C ALA A 476 5.01 2.58 -9.43
N PRO A 477 6.19 2.71 -8.82
CA PRO A 477 7.14 1.60 -8.77
C PRO A 477 6.45 0.40 -8.08
N LEU A 478 6.27 -0.69 -8.82
CA LEU A 478 5.75 -1.94 -8.29
C LEU A 478 6.63 -2.37 -7.11
N SER A 479 6.05 -2.46 -5.93
CA SER A 479 6.73 -3.06 -4.79
C SER A 479 6.87 -4.56 -5.06
N GLY A 480 8.03 -5.01 -5.56
CA GLY A 480 8.38 -6.43 -5.58
C GLY A 480 8.76 -7.09 -6.91
N SER A 481 9.14 -6.36 -7.96
CA SER A 481 9.70 -7.00 -9.17
C SER A 481 11.04 -6.40 -9.62
N LYS A 482 12.05 -6.54 -8.77
CA LYS A 482 13.44 -6.69 -9.24
C LYS A 482 14.02 -7.95 -8.61
N LEU A 483 13.71 -9.10 -9.21
CA LEU A 483 14.70 -10.16 -9.29
C LEU A 483 15.91 -9.55 -10.01
N CYS A 484 17.01 -9.40 -9.29
CA CYS A 484 18.28 -8.97 -9.84
C CYS A 484 18.67 -9.87 -11.01
N SER A 485 18.45 -9.38 -12.23
CA SER A 485 19.27 -9.75 -13.38
C SER A 485 20.45 -8.79 -13.41
N HIS A 486 21.60 -9.21 -12.90
CA HIS A 486 22.91 -9.11 -13.53
C HIS A 486 23.93 -9.86 -12.68
#